data_AF-A0A7S9WG25-F1
#
_entry.id   AF-A0A7S9WG25-F1
#
_cell.length_a   1.000
_cell.length_b   1.000
_cell.length_c   1.000
_cell.angle_alpha   90.00
_cell.angle_beta   90.00
_cell.angle_gamma   90.00
#
_symmetry.space_group_name_H-M   'P 1'
#
loop_
_entity.id
_entity.type
_entity.pdbx_description
1 polymer ?
#
loop_
_entity_poly.entity_id
_entity_poly.type
_entity_poly.pdbx_seq_one_letter_code
_entity_poly.pdbx_strand_id
1 'polypeptide(L)'
;MLLLTCPYCGVSADETELSPGGEAHLKRFGPGSSDEDFEGYLFMRHNQKGVHFERWRHTYGCGKWFLAARCTATLEVFGTYSAQTPEPPKEIIAKIQAKRPDWSLT
;
A
#
# COMPACT_ATOMS: atom_id res chain seq x y z
N MET A 1 -3.15 17.90 -2.44
CA MET A 1 -2.24 17.14 -1.57
C MET A 1 -3.01 15.94 -1.06
N LEU A 2 -2.44 14.74 -1.15
CA LEU A 2 -3.11 13.50 -0.73
C LEU A 2 -3.30 13.48 0.79
N LEU A 3 -4.45 13.00 1.27
CA LEU A 3 -4.72 12.80 2.70
C LEU A 3 -4.82 11.31 3.02
N LEU A 4 -3.99 10.83 3.94
CA LEU A 4 -4.01 9.45 4.42
C LEU A 4 -4.21 9.40 5.93
N THR A 5 -5.25 8.70 6.38
CA THR A 5 -5.49 8.51 7.82
C THR A 5 -4.56 7.43 8.37
N CYS A 6 -3.68 7.77 9.31
CA CYS A 6 -2.79 6.81 9.93
C CYS A 6 -3.60 5.87 10.85
N PRO A 7 -3.62 4.54 10.61
CA PRO A 7 -4.43 3.61 11.40
C PRO A 7 -3.93 3.44 12.84
N TYR A 8 -2.74 3.95 13.17
CA TYR A 8 -2.15 3.81 14.50
C TYR A 8 -2.39 5.00 15.41
N CYS A 9 -2.41 6.22 14.87
CA CYS A 9 -2.62 7.44 15.66
C CYS A 9 -3.91 8.19 15.30
N GLY A 10 -4.64 7.74 14.28
CA GLY A 10 -5.91 8.35 13.85
C GLY A 10 -5.78 9.69 13.12
N VAL A 11 -4.57 10.26 13.04
CA VAL A 11 -4.32 11.52 12.33
C VAL A 11 -4.55 11.32 10.83
N SER A 12 -5.36 12.18 10.24
CA SER A 12 -5.43 12.37 8.79
C SER A 12 -4.25 13.24 8.36
N ALA A 13 -3.18 12.59 7.93
CA ALA A 13 -1.91 13.22 7.59
C ALA A 13 -1.90 13.67 6.13
N ASP A 14 -1.31 14.84 5.89
CA ASP A 14 -0.98 15.28 4.55
C ASP A 14 0.18 14.47 3.97
N GLU A 15 0.23 14.29 2.65
CA GLU A 15 1.27 13.50 1.98
C GLU A 15 2.69 13.99 2.25
N THR A 16 2.85 15.28 2.56
CA THR A 16 4.14 15.88 2.94
C THR A 16 4.63 15.46 4.33
N GLU A 17 3.76 14.93 5.19
CA GLU A 17 4.09 14.37 6.51
C GLU A 17 4.50 12.88 6.43
N LEU A 18 4.35 12.28 5.25
CA LEU A 18 4.48 10.85 5.01
C LEU A 18 5.67 10.57 4.10
N SER A 19 6.23 9.37 4.21
CA SER A 19 7.22 8.86 3.25
C SER A 19 6.66 7.65 2.51
N PRO A 20 6.66 7.65 1.16
CA PRO A 20 6.20 6.50 0.38
C PRO A 20 7.20 5.34 0.48
N GLY A 21 6.67 4.11 0.48
CA GLY A 21 7.45 2.86 0.50
C GLY A 21 7.23 1.96 -0.71
N GLY A 22 6.50 2.43 -1.73
CA GLY A 22 6.15 1.63 -2.91
C GLY A 22 5.18 0.49 -2.58
N GLU A 23 5.23 -0.56 -3.38
CA GLU A 23 4.32 -1.71 -3.32
C GLU A 23 4.18 -2.34 -1.90
N ALA A 24 2.94 -2.69 -1.54
CA ALA A 24 2.57 -3.46 -0.35
C ALA A 24 2.60 -4.98 -0.59
N HIS A 25 2.51 -5.76 0.49
CA HIS A 25 2.37 -7.23 0.42
C HIS A 25 3.53 -7.98 -0.26
N LEU A 26 4.70 -7.33 -0.38
CA LEU A 26 5.89 -7.93 -0.94
C LEU A 26 6.51 -8.95 0.04
N LYS A 27 6.62 -10.20 -0.40
CA LYS A 27 7.37 -11.25 0.31
C LYS A 27 8.87 -10.95 0.27
N ARG A 28 9.54 -11.05 1.42
CA ARG A 28 11.00 -10.91 1.51
C ARG A 28 11.69 -12.21 1.11
N PHE A 29 12.64 -12.11 0.19
CA PHE A 29 13.60 -13.17 -0.13
C PHE A 29 15.00 -12.76 0.34
N GLY A 30 15.82 -13.74 0.70
CA GLY A 30 17.08 -13.51 1.41
C GLY A 30 18.01 -14.72 1.33
N PRO A 31 18.99 -14.84 2.23
CA PRO A 31 19.91 -15.97 2.22
C PRO A 31 19.19 -17.32 2.13
N GLY A 32 19.53 -18.14 1.14
CA GLY A 32 18.90 -19.44 0.87
C GLY A 32 17.75 -19.42 -0.15
N SER A 33 17.38 -18.25 -0.70
CA SER A 33 16.51 -18.16 -1.89
C SER A 33 17.29 -18.45 -3.17
N SER A 34 16.61 -18.76 -4.28
CA SER A 34 17.28 -18.82 -5.58
C SER A 34 17.71 -17.43 -6.05
N ASP A 35 18.63 -17.37 -7.02
CA ASP A 35 19.09 -16.10 -7.59
C ASP A 35 17.92 -15.33 -8.23
N GLU A 36 17.00 -16.03 -8.91
CA GLU A 36 15.82 -15.43 -9.56
C GLU A 36 14.85 -14.82 -8.54
N ASP A 37 14.55 -15.56 -7.45
CA ASP A 37 13.70 -15.08 -6.37
C ASP A 37 14.31 -13.86 -5.67
N PHE A 38 15.64 -13.90 -5.45
CA PHE A 38 16.35 -12.82 -4.79
C PHE A 38 16.45 -11.57 -5.70
N GLU A 39 16.76 -11.73 -6.97
CA GLU A 39 16.73 -10.66 -7.97
C GLU A 39 15.34 -10.01 -8.03
N GLY A 40 14.28 -10.83 -8.13
CA GLY A 40 12.90 -10.36 -8.12
C GLY A 40 12.58 -9.54 -6.88
N TYR A 41 12.98 -10.01 -5.70
CA TYR A 41 12.81 -9.25 -4.46
C TYR A 41 13.60 -7.93 -4.42
N LEU A 42 14.82 -7.91 -4.95
CA LEU A 42 15.66 -6.71 -4.92
C LEU A 42 15.14 -5.63 -5.88
N PHE A 43 14.72 -6.01 -7.08
CA PHE A 43 14.53 -5.04 -8.18
C PHE A 43 13.10 -4.97 -8.73
N MET A 44 12.30 -6.03 -8.63
CA MET A 44 11.00 -6.09 -9.31
C MET A 44 9.85 -5.65 -8.40
N ARG A 45 9.00 -4.74 -8.90
CA ARG A 45 7.78 -4.30 -8.19
C ARG A 45 6.62 -4.20 -9.17
N HIS A 46 5.41 -4.47 -8.70
CA HIS A 46 4.20 -4.17 -9.48
C HIS A 46 4.00 -2.66 -9.59
N ASN A 47 3.88 -2.15 -10.82
CA ASN A 47 3.62 -0.73 -11.10
C ASN A 47 2.26 -0.57 -11.79
N GLN A 48 1.18 -0.83 -11.04
CA GLN A 48 -0.17 -0.83 -11.60
C GLN A 48 -0.66 0.59 -11.90
N LYS A 49 -1.16 0.80 -13.13
CA LYS A 49 -2.00 1.94 -13.47
C LYS A 49 -3.44 1.64 -13.05
N GLY A 50 -3.90 2.26 -11.98
CA GLY A 50 -5.20 1.94 -11.39
C GLY A 50 -5.08 1.79 -9.90
N VAL A 51 -5.89 0.90 -9.30
CA VAL A 51 -5.79 0.62 -7.87
C VAL A 51 -4.46 -0.05 -7.60
N HIS A 52 -3.71 0.49 -6.65
CA HIS A 52 -2.44 -0.04 -6.19
C HIS A 52 -2.46 -0.11 -4.66
N PHE A 53 -1.89 -1.18 -4.11
CA PHE A 53 -1.68 -1.32 -2.68
C PHE A 53 -0.24 -0.91 -2.36
N GLU A 54 -0.09 0.11 -1.54
CA GLU A 54 1.18 0.79 -1.31
C GLU A 54 1.48 0.92 0.20
N ARG A 55 2.76 1.05 0.54
CA ARG A 55 3.29 1.28 1.88
C ARG A 55 3.53 2.76 2.11
N TRP A 56 3.22 3.22 3.31
CA TRP A 56 3.49 4.58 3.76
C TRP A 56 4.02 4.58 5.19
N ARG A 57 4.97 5.46 5.48
CA ARG A 57 5.46 5.71 6.84
C ARG A 57 4.99 7.07 7.29
N HIS A 58 4.42 7.16 8.49
CA HIS A 58 4.06 8.44 9.10
C HIS A 58 5.30 9.11 9.72
N THR A 59 6.17 9.61 8.85
CA THR A 59 7.53 10.07 9.20
C THR A 59 7.53 11.26 10.15
N TYR A 60 6.60 12.20 9.99
CA TYR A 60 6.47 13.36 10.89
C TYR A 60 5.40 13.18 11.98
N GLY A 61 5.00 11.93 12.25
CA GLY A 61 4.05 11.59 13.30
C GLY A 61 4.51 10.36 14.09
N CYS A 62 3.71 9.31 14.08
CA CYS A 62 3.95 8.13 14.93
C CYS A 62 5.13 7.25 14.49
N GLY A 63 5.75 7.52 13.34
CA GLY A 63 6.91 6.81 12.81
C GLY A 63 6.63 5.39 12.27
N LYS A 64 5.38 4.91 12.37
CA LYS A 64 4.98 3.56 11.96
C LYS A 64 4.69 3.47 10.46
N TRP A 65 4.91 2.27 9.93
CA TRP A 65 4.51 1.87 8.58
C TRP A 65 3.08 1.38 8.56
N PHE A 66 2.29 1.81 7.57
CA PHE A 66 0.94 1.35 7.28
C PHE A 66 0.77 1.15 5.77
N LEU A 67 -0.35 0.58 5.37
CA LEU A 67 -0.69 0.31 3.96
C LEU A 67 -1.86 1.19 3.53
N ALA A 68 -1.89 1.55 2.25
CA ALA A 68 -2.97 2.28 1.62
C ALA A 68 -3.41 1.59 0.32
N ALA A 69 -4.71 1.65 0.03
CA ALA A 69 -5.24 1.32 -1.28
C ALA A 69 -5.62 2.62 -1.99
N ARG A 70 -4.96 2.91 -3.12
CA ARG A 70 -5.14 4.16 -3.85
C ARG A 70 -5.13 3.93 -5.35
N CYS A 71 -5.87 4.75 -6.08
CA CYS A 71 -5.73 4.83 -7.52
C CYS A 71 -4.52 5.68 -7.92
N THR A 72 -3.54 5.10 -8.58
CA THR A 72 -2.36 5.82 -9.09
C THR A 72 -2.70 6.80 -10.21
N ALA A 73 -3.81 6.60 -10.93
CA ALA A 73 -4.25 7.47 -12.03
C ALA A 73 -5.12 8.67 -11.58
N THR A 74 -5.86 8.52 -10.47
CA THR A 74 -6.83 9.55 -10.01
C THR A 74 -6.55 10.08 -8.61
N LEU A 75 -5.59 9.48 -7.91
CA LEU A 75 -5.23 9.74 -6.51
C LEU A 75 -6.34 9.43 -5.49
N GLU A 76 -7.46 8.82 -5.91
CA GLU A 76 -8.54 8.40 -5.01
C GLU A 76 -8.05 7.36 -4.00
N VAL A 77 -8.27 7.60 -2.72
CA VAL A 77 -7.90 6.72 -1.61
C VAL A 77 -9.13 5.91 -1.18
N PHE A 78 -9.02 4.59 -1.23
CA PHE A 78 -10.07 3.67 -0.77
C PHE A 78 -9.97 3.39 0.73
N GLY A 79 -8.77 3.55 1.29
CA GLY A 79 -8.53 3.55 2.72
C GLY A 79 -7.11 3.15 3.07
N THR A 80 -6.83 3.17 4.38
CA THR A 80 -5.56 2.80 4.98
C THR A 80 -5.78 1.71 6.03
N TYR A 81 -4.76 0.90 6.27
CA TYR A 81 -4.84 -0.23 7.18
C TYR A 81 -3.46 -0.64 7.71
N SER A 82 -3.43 -1.49 8.73
CA SER A 82 -2.20 -1.90 9.41
C SER A 82 -1.22 -2.58 8.44
N ALA A 83 0.08 -2.30 8.60
CA ALA A 83 1.14 -3.04 7.91
C ALA A 83 1.30 -4.49 8.37
N GLN A 84 0.58 -4.89 9.42
CA GLN A 84 0.53 -6.28 9.89
C GLN A 84 -0.58 -7.10 9.20
N THR A 85 -1.35 -6.49 8.29
CA THR A 85 -2.39 -7.22 7.56
C THR A 85 -1.76 -7.89 6.32
N PRO A 86 -1.79 -9.23 6.20
CA PRO A 86 -1.10 -9.96 5.14
C PRO A 86 -1.77 -9.83 3.77
N GLU A 87 -3.04 -9.45 3.74
CA GLU A 87 -3.84 -9.28 2.52
C GLU A 87 -4.73 -8.02 2.65
N PRO A 88 -5.20 -7.42 1.55
CA PRO A 88 -6.13 -6.29 1.62
C PRO A 88 -7.41 -6.64 2.41
N PRO A 89 -7.83 -5.79 3.36
CA PRO A 89 -9.05 -6.02 4.11
C PRO A 89 -10.31 -6.08 3.22
N LYS A 90 -11.29 -6.91 3.60
CA LYS A 90 -12.53 -7.11 2.81
C LYS A 90 -13.30 -5.80 2.60
N GLU A 91 -13.30 -4.92 3.58
CA GLU A 91 -13.94 -3.60 3.50
C GLU A 91 -13.26 -2.68 2.49
N ILE A 92 -11.93 -2.80 2.31
CA ILE A 92 -11.19 -2.04 1.29
C ILE A 92 -11.53 -2.59 -0.09
N ILE A 93 -11.54 -3.91 -0.26
CA ILE A 93 -11.95 -4.58 -1.50
C ILE A 93 -13.37 -4.16 -1.91
N ALA A 94 -14.32 -4.20 -0.96
CA ALA A 94 -15.70 -3.80 -1.23
C ALA A 94 -15.81 -2.32 -1.66
N LYS A 95 -15.06 -1.41 -1.02
CA LYS A 95 -15.01 0.00 -1.42
C LYS A 95 -14.45 0.19 -2.82
N ILE A 96 -13.42 -0.56 -3.18
CA ILE A 96 -12.85 -0.54 -4.53
C ILE A 96 -13.89 -1.02 -5.54
N GLN A 97 -14.49 -2.19 -5.32
CA GLN A 97 -15.46 -2.79 -6.24
C GLN A 97 -16.72 -1.93 -6.40
N ALA A 98 -17.18 -1.26 -5.34
CA ALA A 98 -18.31 -0.33 -5.41
C ALA A 98 -18.03 0.87 -6.35
N LYS A 99 -16.77 1.28 -6.48
CA LYS A 99 -16.33 2.36 -7.38
C LYS A 99 -15.87 1.84 -8.73
N ARG A 100 -15.41 0.59 -8.80
CA ARG A 100 -14.79 -0.06 -9.96
C ARG A 100 -15.29 -1.49 -10.06
N PRO A 101 -16.50 -1.71 -10.59
CA PRO A 101 -17.10 -3.05 -10.67
C PRO A 101 -16.26 -4.05 -11.46
N ASP A 102 -15.51 -3.58 -12.46
CA ASP A 102 -14.64 -4.40 -13.30
C ASP A 102 -13.27 -4.70 -12.67
N TRP A 103 -12.98 -4.14 -11.49
CA TRP A 103 -11.71 -4.38 -10.81
C TRP A 103 -11.74 -5.71 -10.04
N SER A 104 -10.69 -6.49 -10.20
CA SER A 104 -10.41 -7.69 -9.41
C SER A 104 -9.06 -7.59 -8.69
N LEU A 105 -8.97 -8.26 -7.54
CA LEU A 105 -7.70 -8.51 -6.88
C LEU A 105 -6.91 -9.45 -7.79
N THR A 106 -5.78 -8.96 -8.31
CA THR A 106 -4.87 -9.68 -9.22
C THR A 106 -3.72 -10.25 -8.44
#